data_AF-A0A4U1FM86-F1
#
_entry.id   AF-A0A4U1FM86-F1
#
_cell.length_a   1.000
_cell.length_b   1.000
_cell.length_c   1.000
_cell.angle_alpha   90.00
_cell.angle_beta   90.00
_cell.angle_gamma   90.00
#
_symmetry.space_group_name_H-M   'P 1'
#
loop_
_entity.id
_entity.type
_entity.pdbx_description
1 polymer ?
#
loop_
_entity_poly.entity_id
_entity_poly.type
_entity_poly.pdbx_seq_one_letter_code
_entity_poly.pdbx_strand_id
1 'polypeptide(L)'
;MLAYKDRSERARGMRERSSLALEDICGLEPGLPYEGLAHTLAIVCLSQAIMLGFDSREAMCAWDARIRHALGEVHRFHVTVAPGTKLESGPATLHLCNDILVVARDVPPAVTGQWKLSDLRRYGAVPSGFIFEGGT
;
A
#
# COMPACT_ATOMS: atom_id res chain seq x y z
N MET A 1 7.85 -11.16 6.72
CA MET A 1 7.22 -12.23 5.93
C MET A 1 8.05 -13.50 6.04
N LEU A 2 7.41 -14.64 6.28
CA LEU A 2 8.07 -15.96 6.39
C LEU A 2 7.43 -16.91 5.39
N ALA A 3 8.24 -17.56 4.55
CA ALA A 3 7.77 -18.49 3.54
C ALA A 3 8.09 -19.95 3.92
N TYR A 4 7.09 -20.81 3.83
CA TYR A 4 7.19 -22.25 4.07
C TYR A 4 6.77 -22.99 2.80
N LYS A 5 7.17 -24.26 2.62
CA LYS A 5 6.69 -25.05 1.46
C LYS A 5 5.18 -25.19 1.46
N ASP A 6 4.66 -25.49 2.64
CA ASP A 6 3.28 -25.85 2.87
C ASP A 6 2.92 -25.59 4.34
N ARG A 7 1.64 -25.77 4.64
CA ARG A 7 1.09 -25.59 5.98
C ARG A 7 1.64 -26.62 6.99
N SER A 8 2.02 -27.81 6.54
CA SER A 8 2.51 -28.90 7.40
C SER A 8 3.90 -28.60 7.94
N GLU A 9 4.80 -28.02 7.12
CA GLU A 9 6.12 -27.56 7.57
C GLU A 9 5.97 -26.55 8.72
N ARG A 10 5.08 -25.56 8.55
CA ARG A 10 4.78 -24.55 9.58
C ARG A 10 4.17 -25.17 10.84
N ALA A 11 3.22 -26.09 10.70
CA ALA A 11 2.54 -26.73 11.84
C ALA A 11 3.49 -27.58 12.69
N ARG A 12 4.50 -28.19 12.07
CA ARG A 12 5.55 -28.97 12.75
C ARG A 12 6.65 -28.11 13.39
N GLY A 13 6.56 -26.78 13.28
CA GLY A 13 7.58 -25.86 13.79
C GLY A 13 8.91 -25.96 13.04
N MET A 14 8.88 -26.40 11.78
CA MET A 14 10.09 -26.40 10.95
C MET A 14 10.48 -24.96 10.59
N ARG A 15 11.78 -24.74 10.35
CA ARG A 15 12.30 -23.43 9.95
C ARG A 15 11.73 -23.01 8.59
N GLU A 16 11.48 -21.72 8.43
CA GLU A 16 11.10 -21.11 7.16
C GLU A 16 12.18 -21.32 6.10
N ARG A 17 11.74 -21.38 4.83
CA ARG A 17 12.64 -21.48 3.67
C ARG A 17 13.30 -20.16 3.34
N SER A 18 12.55 -19.08 3.54
CA SER A 18 13.03 -17.73 3.40
C SER A 18 12.27 -16.81 4.34
N SER A 19 12.95 -15.76 4.76
CA SER A 19 12.40 -14.68 5.56
C SER A 19 12.77 -13.35 4.91
N LEU A 20 11.83 -12.42 4.98
CA LEU A 20 11.99 -11.05 4.49
C LEU A 20 11.33 -10.10 5.49
N ALA A 21 12.09 -9.21 6.10
CA ALA A 21 11.53 -8.09 6.84
C ALA A 21 11.03 -7.05 5.84
N LEU A 22 9.77 -6.63 5.97
CA LEU A 22 9.25 -5.52 5.19
C LEU A 22 9.45 -4.26 6.01
N GLU A 23 10.29 -3.37 5.50
CA GLU A 23 10.57 -2.06 6.08
C GLU A 23 9.81 -1.00 5.29
N ASP A 24 9.57 0.15 5.93
CA ASP A 24 8.96 1.33 5.32
C ASP A 24 7.63 1.06 4.58
N ILE A 25 6.70 0.35 5.23
CA ILE A 25 5.37 0.08 4.68
C ILE A 25 4.57 1.39 4.58
N CYS A 26 4.18 1.75 3.36
CA CYS A 26 3.44 2.96 3.03
C CYS A 26 1.94 2.74 2.84
N GLY A 27 1.51 1.51 2.56
CA GLY A 27 0.09 1.24 2.30
C GLY A 27 -0.21 -0.17 1.80
N LEU A 28 -1.49 -0.41 1.56
CA LEU A 28 -2.03 -1.68 1.05
C LEU A 28 -3.02 -1.40 -0.07
N GLU A 29 -2.93 -2.14 -1.17
CA GLU A 29 -3.80 -1.98 -2.34
C GLU A 29 -4.26 -3.33 -2.90
N PRO A 30 -5.52 -3.74 -2.60
CA PRO A 30 -6.10 -4.99 -3.09
C PRO A 30 -6.73 -4.81 -4.47
N GLY A 31 -6.81 -5.91 -5.23
CA GLY A 31 -7.58 -6.00 -6.47
C GLY A 31 -6.85 -5.53 -7.72
N LEU A 32 -5.52 -5.42 -7.67
CA LEU A 32 -4.71 -5.07 -8.83
C LEU A 32 -4.52 -6.30 -9.74
N PRO A 33 -4.80 -6.23 -11.05
CA PRO A 33 -4.46 -7.31 -11.97
C PRO A 33 -2.95 -7.40 -12.14
N TYR A 34 -2.33 -8.53 -11.82
CA TYR A 34 -0.88 -8.71 -11.94
C TYR A 34 -0.53 -10.16 -12.29
N GLU A 35 0.32 -10.36 -13.31
CA GLU A 35 0.80 -11.69 -13.75
C GLU A 35 -0.33 -12.73 -13.96
N GLY A 36 -1.45 -12.30 -14.55
CA GLY A 36 -2.62 -13.16 -14.80
C GLY A 36 -3.49 -13.48 -13.58
N LEU A 37 -3.15 -12.96 -12.40
CA LEU A 37 -3.94 -13.09 -11.18
C LEU A 37 -4.87 -11.90 -10.99
N ALA A 38 -6.14 -12.17 -10.71
CA ALA A 38 -7.17 -11.15 -10.47
C ALA A 38 -7.33 -10.77 -8.98
N HIS A 39 -6.87 -11.62 -8.08
CA HIS A 39 -7.02 -11.44 -6.64
C HIS A 39 -5.65 -11.25 -6.02
N THR A 40 -5.11 -10.03 -6.16
CA THR A 40 -3.81 -9.69 -5.59
C THR A 40 -3.92 -8.59 -4.54
N LEU A 41 -3.05 -8.64 -3.54
CA LEU A 41 -2.84 -7.56 -2.57
C LEU A 41 -1.42 -7.06 -2.72
N ALA A 42 -1.26 -5.79 -3.09
CA ALA A 42 0.02 -5.11 -3.03
C ALA A 42 0.25 -4.61 -1.60
N ILE A 43 1.40 -4.97 -1.01
CA ILE A 43 1.98 -4.28 0.14
C ILE A 43 2.93 -3.24 -0.43
N VAL A 44 2.56 -1.96 -0.32
CA VAL A 44 3.34 -0.85 -0.85
C VAL A 44 4.37 -0.46 0.21
N CYS A 45 5.65 -0.58 -0.11
CA CYS A 45 6.75 -0.03 0.67
C CYS A 45 7.41 1.13 -0.10
N LEU A 46 8.20 1.94 0.60
CA LEU A 46 8.87 3.09 -0.02
C LEU A 46 9.80 2.68 -1.19
N SER A 47 10.47 1.54 -1.07
CA SER A 47 11.45 1.06 -2.05
C SER A 47 10.87 0.14 -3.13
N GLN A 48 9.73 -0.51 -2.86
CA GLN A 48 9.16 -1.56 -3.71
C GLN A 48 7.72 -1.89 -3.30
N ALA A 49 6.98 -2.58 -4.16
CA ALA A 49 5.74 -3.23 -3.80
C ALA A 49 5.89 -4.76 -3.82
N ILE A 50 5.33 -5.42 -2.80
CA ILE A 50 5.24 -6.88 -2.72
C ILE A 50 3.83 -7.32 -3.12
N MET A 51 3.75 -8.15 -4.15
CA MET A 51 2.48 -8.66 -4.67
C MET A 51 2.14 -10.03 -4.06
N LEU A 52 1.01 -10.11 -3.36
CA LEU A 52 0.48 -11.36 -2.81
C LEU A 52 -0.69 -11.85 -3.65
N GLY A 53 -0.59 -13.06 -4.21
CA GLY A 53 -1.68 -13.72 -4.94
C GLY A 53 -2.60 -14.54 -4.02
N PHE A 54 -3.90 -14.51 -4.30
CA PHE A 54 -4.93 -15.27 -3.58
C PHE A 54 -5.81 -16.05 -4.54
N ASP A 55 -6.34 -17.18 -4.08
CA ASP A 55 -7.27 -17.99 -4.87
C ASP A 55 -8.69 -17.40 -4.92
N SER A 56 -9.03 -16.51 -3.98
CA SER A 56 -10.37 -15.93 -3.87
C SER A 56 -10.33 -14.47 -3.43
N ARG A 57 -11.35 -13.71 -3.85
CA ARG A 57 -11.54 -12.31 -3.44
C ARG A 57 -11.72 -12.18 -1.94
N GLU A 58 -12.44 -13.12 -1.32
CA GLU A 58 -12.74 -13.12 0.11
C GLU A 58 -11.45 -13.29 0.93
N ALA A 59 -10.57 -14.20 0.49
CA ALA A 59 -9.28 -14.39 1.14
C ALA A 59 -8.43 -13.11 1.06
N MET A 60 -8.33 -12.51 -0.13
CA MET A 60 -7.61 -11.25 -0.34
C MET A 60 -8.18 -10.12 0.54
N CYS A 61 -9.50 -9.94 0.57
CA CYS A 61 -10.16 -8.92 1.38
C CYS A 61 -9.99 -9.17 2.89
N ALA A 62 -10.03 -10.41 3.35
CA ALA A 62 -9.79 -10.76 4.74
C ALA A 62 -8.35 -10.43 5.15
N TRP A 63 -7.38 -10.70 4.27
CA TRP A 63 -5.97 -10.32 4.50
C TRP A 63 -5.80 -8.80 4.53
N ASP A 64 -6.37 -8.08 3.56
CA ASP A 64 -6.35 -6.62 3.52
C ASP A 64 -6.87 -5.99 4.83
N ALA A 65 -8.05 -6.42 5.30
CA ALA A 65 -8.65 -5.92 6.53
C ALA A 65 -7.78 -6.22 7.77
N ARG A 66 -7.23 -7.44 7.86
CA ARG A 66 -6.40 -7.85 9.01
C ARG A 66 -5.06 -7.14 9.04
N ILE A 67 -4.39 -6.96 7.91
CA ILE A 67 -3.10 -6.26 7.86
C ILE A 67 -3.31 -4.77 8.16
N ARG A 68 -4.32 -4.12 7.55
CA ARG A 68 -4.65 -2.72 7.87
C ARG A 68 -4.87 -2.50 9.35
N HIS A 69 -5.68 -3.37 9.98
CA HIS A 69 -5.92 -3.29 11.42
C HIS A 69 -4.65 -3.49 12.26
N ALA A 70 -3.75 -4.40 11.86
CA ALA A 70 -2.52 -4.66 12.58
C ALA A 70 -1.46 -3.55 12.43
N LEU A 71 -1.48 -2.81 11.32
CA LEU A 71 -0.55 -1.71 11.03
C LEU A 71 -0.95 -0.37 11.65
N GLY A 72 -2.12 -0.28 12.27
CA GLY A 72 -2.64 0.97 12.86
C GLY A 72 -3.56 1.72 11.90
N GLU A 73 -3.25 2.99 11.64
CA GLU A 73 -4.07 3.88 10.82
C GLU A 73 -3.64 3.82 9.35
N VAL A 74 -4.15 2.82 8.62
CA VAL A 74 -3.86 2.63 7.20
C VAL A 74 -5.10 2.81 6.34
N HIS A 75 -5.13 3.89 5.57
CA HIS A 75 -6.23 4.30 4.70
C HIS A 75 -5.75 4.46 3.26
N ARG A 76 -6.66 4.26 2.30
CA ARG A 76 -6.40 4.47 0.87
C ARG A 76 -7.53 5.26 0.22
N PHE A 77 -7.18 6.10 -0.73
CA PHE A 77 -8.14 6.88 -1.52
C PHE A 77 -7.71 6.86 -2.98
N HIS A 78 -8.58 6.40 -3.88
CA HIS A 78 -8.35 6.55 -5.31
C HIS A 78 -8.61 8.01 -5.69
N VAL A 79 -7.60 8.64 -6.28
CA VAL A 79 -7.59 10.08 -6.57
C VAL A 79 -7.08 10.33 -7.99
N THR A 80 -7.30 11.55 -8.48
CA THR A 80 -6.65 12.06 -9.69
C THR A 80 -5.73 13.21 -9.28
N VAL A 81 -4.43 13.05 -9.49
CA VAL A 81 -3.45 14.11 -9.23
C VAL A 81 -3.64 15.22 -10.27
N ALA A 82 -3.91 16.43 -9.80
CA ALA A 82 -4.06 17.60 -10.66
C ALA A 82 -2.71 18.02 -11.28
N PRO A 83 -2.70 18.58 -12.51
CA PRO A 83 -1.48 19.10 -13.13
C PRO A 83 -0.97 20.36 -12.41
N GLY A 84 0.28 20.75 -12.68
CA GLY A 84 0.89 21.99 -12.16
C GLY A 84 1.73 21.81 -10.89
N THR A 85 2.05 20.57 -10.51
CA THR A 85 2.99 20.25 -9.44
C THR A 85 4.18 19.45 -9.98
N LYS A 86 5.12 19.07 -9.10
CA LYS A 86 6.20 18.14 -9.46
C LYS A 86 5.72 16.69 -9.58
N LEU A 87 4.52 16.37 -9.07
CA LEU A 87 3.92 15.05 -9.20
C LEU A 87 3.37 14.86 -10.61
N GLU A 88 3.47 13.63 -11.10
CA GLU A 88 2.82 13.26 -12.35
C GLU A 88 1.29 13.33 -12.21
N SER A 89 0.63 14.00 -13.14
CA SER A 89 -0.83 14.14 -13.14
C SER A 89 -1.54 12.86 -13.58
N GLY A 90 -2.80 12.70 -13.16
CA GLY A 90 -3.67 11.59 -13.57
C GLY A 90 -4.02 10.64 -12.42
N PRO A 91 -4.60 9.45 -12.70
CA PRO A 91 -5.02 8.49 -11.68
C PRO A 91 -3.88 8.08 -10.76
N ALA A 92 -4.15 7.99 -9.46
CA ALA A 92 -3.20 7.54 -8.45
C ALA A 92 -3.97 7.03 -7.21
N THR A 93 -3.25 6.42 -6.29
CA THR A 93 -3.78 6.08 -4.97
C THR A 93 -3.03 6.88 -3.90
N LEU A 94 -3.79 7.61 -3.08
CA LEU A 94 -3.28 8.30 -1.91
C LEU A 94 -3.38 7.35 -0.71
N HIS A 95 -2.24 7.02 -0.12
CA HIS A 95 -2.13 6.22 1.09
C HIS A 95 -1.82 7.13 2.29
N LEU A 96 -2.55 6.91 3.38
CA LEU A 96 -2.21 7.43 4.69
C LEU A 96 -1.86 6.23 5.56
N CYS A 97 -0.63 6.18 6.04
CA CYS A 97 -0.11 5.09 6.88
C CYS A 97 0.49 5.71 8.13
N ASN A 98 -0.26 5.72 9.21
CA ASN A 98 0.11 6.31 10.49
C ASN A 98 0.51 7.80 10.35
N ASP A 99 1.81 8.10 10.37
CA ASP A 99 2.38 9.44 10.33
C ASP A 99 2.89 9.86 8.93
N ILE A 100 2.73 9.00 7.92
CA ILE A 100 3.14 9.29 6.54
C ILE A 100 1.95 9.33 5.56
N LEU A 101 2.07 10.23 4.59
CA LEU A 101 1.18 10.38 3.44
C LEU A 101 1.98 10.07 2.18
N VAL A 102 1.46 9.18 1.33
CA VAL A 102 2.16 8.67 0.14
C VAL A 102 1.23 8.65 -1.06
N VAL A 103 1.74 9.06 -2.22
CA VAL A 103 1.07 8.89 -3.51
C VAL A 103 1.75 7.76 -4.27
N ALA A 104 1.00 6.73 -4.63
CA ALA A 104 1.46 5.59 -5.41
C ALA A 104 0.70 5.45 -6.73
N ARG A 105 1.36 4.89 -7.74
CA ARG A 105 0.84 4.71 -9.10
C ARG A 105 1.31 3.39 -9.70
N ASP A 106 0.71 3.01 -10.82
CA ASP A 106 1.04 1.83 -11.62
C ASP A 106 0.77 0.48 -10.94
N VAL A 107 1.02 -0.61 -11.69
CA VAL A 107 0.92 -1.98 -11.19
C VAL A 107 2.19 -2.74 -11.59
N PRO A 108 3.03 -3.17 -10.64
CA PRO A 108 2.93 -2.98 -9.18
C PRO A 108 3.01 -1.51 -8.75
N PRO A 109 2.39 -1.12 -7.62
CA PRO A 109 2.42 0.27 -7.16
C PRO A 109 3.83 0.77 -6.84
N ALA A 110 4.20 1.92 -7.39
CA ALA A 110 5.43 2.63 -7.10
C ALA A 110 5.14 3.98 -6.42
N VAL A 111 5.89 4.31 -5.39
CA VAL A 111 5.78 5.59 -4.67
C VAL A 111 6.32 6.72 -5.55
N THR A 112 5.47 7.70 -5.84
CA THR A 112 5.81 8.89 -6.65
C THR A 112 5.88 10.19 -5.83
N GLY A 113 5.43 10.15 -4.58
CA GLY A 113 5.57 11.25 -3.62
C GLY A 113 5.32 10.79 -2.19
N GLN A 114 6.02 11.40 -1.24
CA GLN A 114 5.91 11.09 0.18
C GLN A 114 6.05 12.35 1.05
N TRP A 115 5.31 12.38 2.16
CA TRP A 115 5.35 13.45 3.15
C TRP A 115 5.11 12.87 4.54
N LYS A 116 5.77 13.42 5.56
CA LYS A 116 5.31 13.22 6.94
C LYS A 116 4.12 14.13 7.20
N LEU A 117 3.14 13.63 7.92
CA LEU A 117 1.95 14.40 8.32
C LEU A 117 2.33 15.62 9.18
N SER A 118 3.39 15.49 10.01
CA SER A 118 3.95 16.59 10.81
C SER A 118 4.47 17.75 9.96
N ASP A 119 4.88 17.46 8.72
CA ASP A 119 5.51 18.43 7.84
C ASP A 119 4.47 19.12 6.96
N LEU A 120 3.19 18.72 6.99
CA LEU A 120 2.14 19.39 6.25
C LEU A 120 1.80 20.74 6.89
N ARG A 121 1.91 21.82 6.11
CA ARG A 121 1.54 23.16 6.55
C ARG A 121 0.04 23.32 6.67
N ARG A 122 -0.69 22.81 5.67
CA ARG A 122 -2.14 22.96 5.52
C ARG A 122 -2.70 21.76 4.75
N TYR A 123 -3.92 21.36 5.07
CA TYR A 123 -4.69 20.40 4.29
C TYR A 123 -6.19 20.65 4.48
N GLY A 124 -7.01 20.22 3.53
CA GLY A 124 -8.45 20.39 3.62
C GLY A 124 -9.23 19.84 2.44
N ALA A 125 -10.49 19.49 2.70
CA ALA A 125 -11.44 19.18 1.65
C ALA A 125 -11.83 20.46 0.89
N VAL A 126 -12.00 20.31 -0.41
CA VAL A 126 -12.54 21.34 -1.31
C VAL A 126 -13.67 20.71 -2.15
N PRO A 127 -14.50 21.50 -2.84
CA PRO A 127 -15.51 20.94 -3.74
C PRO A 127 -14.87 19.95 -4.72
N SER A 128 -15.31 18.69 -4.67
CA SER A 128 -14.83 17.58 -5.51
C SER A 128 -13.33 17.27 -5.39
N GLY A 129 -12.69 17.62 -4.28
CA GLY A 129 -11.26 17.37 -4.13
C GLY A 129 -10.73 17.48 -2.71
N PHE A 130 -9.42 17.30 -2.61
CA PHE A 130 -8.65 17.45 -1.39
C PHE A 130 -7.33 18.13 -1.73
N ILE A 131 -6.92 19.08 -0.91
CA ILE A 131 -5.66 19.81 -1.08
C ILE A 131 -4.82 19.61 0.17
N PHE A 132 -3.51 19.42 -0.02
CA PHE A 132 -2.53 19.54 1.04
C PHE A 132 -1.30 20.28 0.53
N GLU A 133 -0.60 20.94 1.44
CA GLU A 133 0.64 21.67 1.18
C GLU A 133 1.74 21.13 2.10
N GLY A 134 2.76 20.52 1.49
CA GLY A 134 3.96 20.07 2.20
C GLY A 134 4.82 21.26 2.66
N GLY A 135 5.42 21.12 3.82
CA GLY A 135 6.40 22.04 4.37
C GLY A 135 7.77 21.93 3.70
N THR A 136 8.68 22.79 4.18
CA THR A 136 10.12 22.80 3.81
C THR A 136 10.91 22.02 4.82
#